data_AF-A0A5C6Z1N1-F1
#
_entry.id   AF-A0A5C6Z1N1-F1
#
_cell.length_a   1.000
_cell.length_b   1.000
_cell.length_c   1.000
_cell.angle_alpha   90.00
_cell.angle_beta   90.00
_cell.angle_gamma   90.00
#
_symmetry.space_group_name_H-M   'P 1'
#
loop_
_entity.id
_entity.type
_entity.pdbx_description
1 polymer ?
#
loop_
_entity_poly.entity_id
_entity_poly.type
_entity_poly.pdbx_seq_one_letter_code
_entity_poly.pdbx_strand_id
1 'polypeptide(L)'
;MGFGGSAAAMIQSIRYNAKQLAKRNNYFEKDVASKYGTSTKIVDYKKMSPAQFVAFKQKLKQNEVSRQKRLTIVFGGVMVVILGVLIYFLFYH
;
A
#
# COMPACT_ATOMS: atom_id res chain seq x y z
N MET A 1 -6.86 32.08 -31.72
CA MET A 1 -6.81 30.79 -31.01
C MET A 1 -7.90 30.81 -29.94
N GLY A 2 -9.10 30.36 -30.30
CA GLY A 2 -10.31 30.56 -29.50
C GLY A 2 -10.63 29.39 -28.57
N PHE A 3 -11.37 29.69 -27.51
CA PHE A 3 -11.91 28.79 -26.48
C PHE A 3 -12.57 27.50 -27.02
N GLY A 4 -13.04 27.51 -28.28
CA GLY A 4 -13.58 26.33 -28.95
C GLY A 4 -12.56 25.23 -29.23
N GLY A 5 -11.28 25.57 -29.46
CA GLY A 5 -10.21 24.58 -29.69
C GLY A 5 -9.82 23.83 -28.41
N SER A 6 -9.77 24.53 -27.28
CA SER A 6 -9.49 23.94 -25.97
C SER A 6 -10.65 23.08 -25.47
N ALA A 7 -11.90 23.48 -25.69
CA ALA A 7 -13.07 22.66 -25.39
C ALA A 7 -13.12 21.38 -26.26
N ALA A 8 -12.80 21.48 -27.55
CA ALA A 8 -12.73 20.33 -28.44
C ALA A 8 -11.64 19.33 -28.02
N ALA A 9 -10.46 19.83 -27.64
CA ALA A 9 -9.36 19.00 -27.12
C ALA A 9 -9.74 18.30 -25.80
N MET A 10 -10.47 18.99 -24.93
CA MET A 10 -10.98 18.40 -23.68
C MET A 10 -12.01 17.31 -23.94
N ILE A 11 -12.93 17.50 -24.87
CA ILE A 11 -13.91 16.47 -25.23
C ILE A 11 -13.22 15.24 -25.83
N GLN A 12 -12.19 15.44 -26.66
CA GLN A 12 -11.40 14.35 -27.22
C GLN A 12 -10.65 13.57 -26.13
N SER A 13 -10.05 14.26 -25.15
CA SER A 13 -9.34 13.59 -24.05
C SER A 13 -10.29 12.80 -23.15
N ILE A 14 -11.49 13.32 -22.86
CA ILE A 14 -12.53 12.59 -22.13
C ILE A 14 -12.94 11.31 -22.88
N ARG A 15 -13.22 11.42 -24.19
CA ARG A 15 -13.61 10.27 -25.02
C ARG A 15 -12.50 9.22 -25.12
N TYR A 16 -11.24 9.64 -25.19
CA TYR A 16 -10.11 8.73 -25.25
C TYR A 16 -9.91 8.00 -23.91
N ASN A 17 -10.01 8.70 -22.78
CA ASN A 17 -9.96 8.10 -21.45
C ASN A 17 -11.11 7.11 -21.22
N ALA A 18 -12.33 7.45 -21.63
CA ALA A 18 -13.47 6.53 -21.54
C ALA A 18 -13.27 5.24 -22.35
N LYS A 19 -12.70 5.34 -23.56
CA LYS A 19 -12.35 4.16 -24.37
C LYS A 19 -11.24 3.32 -23.72
N GLN A 20 -10.24 3.95 -23.09
CA GLN A 20 -9.21 3.21 -22.35
C GLN A 20 -9.77 2.50 -21.12
N LEU A 21 -10.70 3.13 -20.39
CA LEU A 21 -11.38 2.52 -19.25
C LEU A 21 -12.23 1.32 -19.69
N ALA A 22 -12.96 1.44 -20.80
CA ALA A 22 -13.75 0.33 -21.35
C ALA A 22 -12.90 -0.83 -21.91
N LYS A 23 -11.68 -0.54 -22.39
CA LYS A 23 -10.76 -1.55 -22.95
C LYS A 23 -9.80 -2.13 -21.90
N ARG A 24 -9.72 -1.55 -20.70
CA ARG A 24 -9.05 -2.20 -19.57
C ARG A 24 -9.87 -3.45 -19.27
N ASN A 25 -9.26 -4.62 -19.42
CA ASN A 25 -9.72 -5.82 -18.75
C ASN A 25 -9.98 -5.43 -17.29
N ASN A 26 -11.22 -5.57 -16.83
CA ASN A 26 -11.60 -5.29 -15.45
C ASN A 26 -10.76 -6.19 -14.54
N TYR A 27 -9.60 -5.69 -14.09
CA TYR A 27 -8.76 -6.38 -13.10
C TYR A 27 -9.49 -6.58 -11.77
N PHE A 28 -10.67 -5.97 -11.59
CA PHE A 28 -11.54 -6.09 -10.43
C PHE A 28 -12.77 -6.99 -10.66
N GLU A 29 -13.12 -7.33 -11.90
CA GLU A 29 -14.26 -8.20 -12.24
C GLU A 29 -13.78 -9.36 -13.12
N LYS A 30 -12.78 -10.06 -12.62
CA LYS A 30 -12.43 -11.35 -13.19
C LYS A 30 -12.85 -12.36 -12.14
N ASP A 31 -13.78 -13.24 -12.51
CA ASP A 31 -14.09 -14.50 -11.82
C ASP A 31 -12.84 -15.40 -11.85
N VAL A 32 -11.77 -14.94 -11.21
CA VAL A 32 -10.58 -15.74 -10.96
C VAL A 32 -10.90 -16.49 -9.68
N ALA A 33 -11.05 -17.80 -9.77
CA ALA A 33 -10.98 -18.67 -8.61
C ALA A 33 -9.70 -18.28 -7.84
N SER A 34 -9.89 -17.63 -6.69
CA SER A 34 -8.82 -17.01 -5.91
C SER A 34 -7.90 -18.10 -5.39
N LYS A 35 -6.87 -18.46 -6.18
CA LYS A 35 -5.79 -19.35 -5.75
C LYS A 35 -4.96 -18.76 -4.59
N TYR A 36 -5.22 -17.51 -4.22
CA TYR A 36 -4.61 -16.85 -3.08
C TYR A 36 -5.69 -16.15 -2.24
N GLY A 37 -5.87 -16.67 -1.02
CA GLY A 37 -6.36 -15.93 0.12
C GLY A 37 -7.84 -15.56 0.08
N THR A 38 -8.62 -16.23 0.95
CA THR A 38 -9.87 -15.73 1.52
C THR A 38 -9.88 -14.21 1.56
N SER A 39 -10.64 -13.57 0.65
CA SER A 39 -10.93 -12.14 0.74
C SER A 39 -11.46 -11.92 2.15
N THR A 40 -10.63 -11.33 3.02
CA THR A 40 -11.05 -10.91 4.36
C THR A 40 -12.25 -10.02 4.12
N LYS A 41 -13.44 -10.53 4.47
CA LYS A 41 -14.70 -9.80 4.34
C LYS A 41 -14.45 -8.36 4.73
N ILE A 42 -14.79 -7.40 3.87
CA ILE A 42 -14.76 -5.99 4.22
C ILE A 42 -15.67 -5.87 5.44
N VAL A 43 -15.07 -5.74 6.62
CA VAL A 43 -15.82 -5.66 7.87
C VAL A 43 -16.40 -4.27 7.87
N ASP A 44 -17.73 -4.16 7.83
CA ASP A 44 -18.40 -2.87 7.94
C ASP A 44 -18.24 -2.37 9.40
N TYR A 45 -17.17 -1.60 9.63
CA TYR A 45 -16.71 -1.19 10.97
C TYR A 45 -17.71 -0.27 11.68
N LYS A 46 -18.72 0.23 10.96
CA LYS A 46 -19.79 1.08 11.50
C LYS A 46 -20.75 0.31 12.42
N LYS A 47 -20.72 -1.03 12.41
CA LYS A 47 -21.59 -1.92 13.21
C LYS A 47 -20.86 -2.70 14.31
N MET A 48 -19.64 -2.32 14.70
CA MET A 48 -18.90 -3.03 15.75
C MET A 48 -19.41 -2.65 17.15
N SER A 49 -19.66 -3.66 18.00
CA SER A 49 -19.96 -3.43 19.41
C SER A 49 -18.76 -2.77 20.12
N PRO A 50 -18.96 -1.89 21.13
CA PRO A 50 -17.87 -1.22 21.83
C PRO A 50 -16.77 -2.16 22.34
N ALA A 51 -17.14 -3.35 22.82
CA ALA A 51 -16.19 -4.37 23.29
C ALA A 51 -15.30 -4.92 22.16
N GLN A 52 -15.85 -5.09 20.96
CA GLN A 52 -15.11 -5.56 19.79
C GLN A 52 -14.16 -4.47 19.26
N PHE A 53 -14.53 -3.21 19.39
CA PHE A 53 -13.69 -2.08 19.00
C PHE A 53 -12.45 -1.92 19.90
N VAL A 54 -12.60 -2.16 21.21
CA VAL A 54 -11.46 -2.16 22.15
C VAL A 54 -10.48 -3.29 21.82
N ALA A 55 -10.99 -4.50 21.63
CA ALA A 55 -10.16 -5.65 21.23
C ALA A 55 -9.44 -5.41 19.89
N PHE A 56 -10.11 -4.76 18.93
CA PHE A 56 -9.53 -4.39 17.64
C PHE A 56 -8.41 -3.35 17.79
N LYS A 57 -8.63 -2.28 18.57
CA LYS A 57 -7.59 -1.29 18.88
C LYS A 57 -6.36 -1.93 19.51
N GLN A 58 -6.57 -2.87 20.42
CA GLN A 58 -5.49 -3.57 21.10
C GLN A 58 -4.68 -4.45 20.13
N LYS A 59 -5.36 -5.17 19.21
CA LYS A 59 -4.71 -5.93 18.14
C LYS A 59 -3.91 -5.04 17.19
N LEU A 60 -4.46 -3.89 16.78
CA LEU A 60 -3.74 -2.94 15.93
C LEU A 60 -2.46 -2.44 16.59
N LYS A 61 -2.53 -2.08 17.88
CA LYS A 61 -1.37 -1.59 18.64
C LYS A 61 -0.28 -2.67 18.75
N GLN A 62 -0.65 -3.93 18.99
CA GLN A 62 0.32 -5.04 19.08
C GLN A 62 0.98 -5.35 17.72
N ASN A 63 0.21 -5.30 16.63
CA ASN A 63 0.76 -5.50 15.28
C ASN A 63 1.72 -4.38 14.88
N GLU A 64 1.43 -3.13 15.25
CA GLU A 64 2.32 -2.02 14.98
C GLU A 64 3.64 -2.13 15.77
N VAL A 65 3.56 -2.46 17.07
CA VAL A 65 4.75 -2.62 17.91
C VAL A 65 5.64 -3.77 17.44
N SER A 66 5.06 -4.90 17.06
CA SER A 66 5.83 -6.04 16.53
C SER A 66 6.48 -5.72 15.18
N ARG A 67 5.78 -4.99 14.31
CA ARG A 67 6.33 -4.49 13.05
C ARG A 67 7.50 -3.55 13.29
N GLN A 68 7.35 -2.57 14.18
CA GLN A 68 8.42 -1.63 14.52
C GLN A 68 9.63 -2.35 15.12
N LYS A 69 9.44 -3.27 16.07
CA LYS A 69 10.54 -4.08 16.63
C LYS A 69 11.32 -4.82 15.55
N ARG A 70 10.62 -5.47 14.61
CA ARG A 70 11.27 -6.19 13.50
C ARG A 70 12.07 -5.23 12.61
N LEU A 71 11.51 -4.07 12.28
CA LEU A 71 12.21 -3.05 11.51
C LEU A 71 13.45 -2.55 12.24
N THR A 72 13.34 -2.23 13.53
CA THR A 72 14.47 -1.77 14.36
C THR A 72 15.58 -2.82 14.42
N ILE A 73 15.26 -4.11 14.55
CA ILE A 73 16.27 -5.18 14.58
C ILE A 73 16.98 -5.30 13.23
N VAL A 74 16.24 -5.28 12.12
CA VAL A 74 16.82 -5.40 10.78
C VAL A 74 17.68 -4.18 10.45
N PHE A 75 17.13 -2.97 10.59
CA PHE A 75 17.87 -1.74 10.31
C PHE A 75 19.05 -1.55 11.27
N GLY A 76 18.85 -1.81 12.56
CA GLY A 76 19.91 -1.73 13.56
C GLY A 76 21.04 -2.71 13.25
N GLY A 77 20.73 -3.96 12.92
CA GLY A 77 21.73 -4.96 12.55
C GLY A 77 22.53 -4.55 11.32
N VAL A 78 21.87 -4.06 10.27
CA VAL A 78 22.55 -3.55 9.06
C VAL A 78 23.46 -2.37 9.39
N MET A 79 23.00 -1.44 10.23
CA MET A 79 23.80 -0.27 10.63
C MET A 79 25.07 -0.68 11.40
N VAL A 80 24.97 -1.65 12.30
CA VAL A 80 26.12 -2.17 13.07
C VAL A 80 27.17 -2.77 12.14
N VAL A 81 26.75 -3.54 11.13
CA VAL A 81 27.69 -4.12 10.14
C VAL A 81 28.40 -3.02 9.35
N ILE A 82 27.67 -2.01 8.87
CA ILE A 82 28.25 -0.88 8.12
C ILE A 82 29.26 -0.13 8.99
N LEU A 83 28.90 0.18 10.25
CA LEU A 83 29.80 0.86 11.18
C LEU A 83 31.05 0.01 11.47
N GLY A 84 30.91 -1.30 11.65
CA GLY A 84 32.05 -2.20 11.85
C GLY A 84 33.02 -2.18 10.67
N VAL A 85 32.50 -2.20 9.44
CA VAL A 85 33.32 -2.09 8.22
C VAL A 85 34.03 -0.73 8.16
N LEU A 86 33.32 0.37 8.43
CA LEU A 86 33.90 1.70 8.42
C LEU A 86 35.02 1.84 9.47
N ILE A 87 34.81 1.35 10.68
CA ILE A 87 35.83 1.37 11.75
C ILE A 87 37.05 0.54 11.33
N TYR A 88 36.85 -0.64 10.74
CA TYR A 88 37.95 -1.45 10.23
C TYR A 88 38.79 -0.69 9.19
N PHE A 89 38.13 -0.05 8.22
CA PHE A 89 38.81 0.74 7.19
C PHE A 89 39.52 2.00 7.73
N LEU A 90 39.02 2.59 8.81
CA LEU A 90 39.60 3.81 9.38
C LEU A 90 40.81 3.57 10.28
N PHE A 91 40.88 2.40 10.92
CA PHE A 91 41.87 2.14 11.98
C PHE A 91 42.80 0.96 11.69
N TYR A 92 42.45 0.07 10.77
CA TYR A 92 43.21 -1.17 10.51
C TYR A 92 43.61 -1.36 9.04
N HIS A 93 43.19 -0.44 8.16
CA HIS A 93 43.68 -0.30 6.80
C HIS A 93 44.32 1.09 6.66
#